data_AF-F2KS33-F1
#
_entry.id   AF-F2KS33-F1
#
_cell.length_a   1.000
_cell.length_b   1.000
_cell.length_c   1.000
_cell.angle_alpha   90.00
_cell.angle_beta   90.00
_cell.angle_gamma   90.00
#
_symmetry.space_group_name_H-M   'P 1'
#
loop_
_entity.id
_entity.type
_entity.pdbx_description
1 polymer ?
#
loop_
_entity_poly.entity_id
_entity_poly.type
_entity_poly.pdbx_seq_one_letter_code
_entity_poly.pdbx_strand_id
1 'polypeptide(L)'
;MPSKYDRYWLEKLDDIAKLIEEAYIRGTSSKLDVSDVREYGNRQNWYGVVEVSDKISKGEMAHARSLGRIALERGLVSSYNCAFRFVISSNLKLRVVRLGGTENRSIPRIAECVKRTSMASKVIESIEDRKKNLAKILSEISLEAWNRIVKEEPEWHYMKPFLSRYGFGPFATLMVVTGLNDFKLKGRAEVAYWPKISNILESSPVPESPRGLYTILEQFYRNELYNDLKVNRLSRFLFSPLAEKLWNSTPKTVSREFPKIWKELAYTMRQNPEAKTISFAMKCLAISLLMVGEYDFDFSKIPIPVDYRVRTFSKKAGLVTTEDDNEIRQTWQNVLELIKGREPKVTMIHLDSLVWQIARMSKKEMLEYLSKMGCQSVGEKIVSFLIDPCSIGTHFGGENLKLCVVPCGSRKIWDVNPNAGPTKARDVYIGAFAKACREYAEKFYPNSYVILSAKYGFLFPDDIVPEPYNVTFNDPSTNPISVEELRKQAEEKGLMKYDEIVVIAGSNYANIVRKVFKGKRVTTPLSGLGGIGHMISTLKRAISEGREL
;
A
#
# COMPACT_ATOMS: atom_id res chain seq x y z
N MET A 1 -23.37 -0.88 -31.17
CA MET A 1 -22.41 0.24 -31.39
C MET A 1 -22.08 0.86 -30.05
N PRO A 2 -20.81 1.24 -29.80
CA PRO A 2 -20.40 1.92 -28.58
C PRO A 2 -21.18 3.22 -28.42
N SER A 3 -21.69 3.48 -27.21
CA SER A 3 -22.30 4.77 -26.90
C SER A 3 -21.20 5.81 -26.72
N LYS A 4 -21.46 7.05 -27.16
CA LYS A 4 -20.52 8.18 -26.95
C LYS A 4 -20.21 8.45 -25.47
N TYR A 5 -21.01 7.93 -24.54
CA TYR A 5 -20.79 8.01 -23.10
C TYR A 5 -19.89 6.89 -22.54
N ASP A 6 -19.56 5.87 -23.34
CA ASP A 6 -18.80 4.70 -22.85
C ASP A 6 -17.38 5.09 -22.42
N ARG A 7 -16.70 5.94 -23.20
CA ARG A 7 -15.35 6.46 -22.86
C ARG A 7 -15.35 7.20 -21.53
N TYR A 8 -16.35 8.05 -21.34
CA TYR A 8 -16.51 8.83 -20.12
C TYR A 8 -16.65 7.96 -18.86
N TRP A 9 -17.47 6.89 -18.92
CA TRP A 9 -17.61 5.98 -17.78
C TRP A 9 -16.39 5.09 -17.56
N LEU A 10 -15.65 4.73 -18.62
CA LEU A 10 -14.42 3.96 -18.51
C LEU A 10 -13.32 4.72 -17.72
N GLU A 11 -13.25 6.04 -17.87
CA GLU A 11 -12.29 6.88 -17.14
C GLU A 11 -12.60 7.01 -15.64
N LYS A 12 -13.83 6.66 -15.23
CA LYS A 12 -14.28 6.75 -13.83
C LYS A 12 -14.53 5.38 -13.20
N LEU A 13 -13.96 4.31 -13.75
CA LEU A 13 -14.20 2.93 -13.29
C LEU A 13 -13.86 2.73 -11.81
N ASP A 14 -12.71 3.24 -11.35
CA ASP A 14 -12.27 3.08 -9.96
C ASP A 14 -13.24 3.79 -8.98
N ASP A 15 -13.70 4.98 -9.35
CA ASP A 15 -14.70 5.72 -8.56
C ASP A 15 -16.05 5.00 -8.56
N ILE A 16 -16.49 4.48 -9.70
CA ILE A 16 -17.74 3.70 -9.82
C ILE A 16 -17.64 2.41 -8.99
N ALA A 17 -16.52 1.69 -9.05
CA ALA A 17 -16.28 0.49 -8.25
C ALA A 17 -16.33 0.79 -6.75
N LYS A 18 -15.69 1.89 -6.32
CA LYS A 18 -15.75 2.39 -4.94
C LYS A 18 -17.18 2.72 -4.52
N LEU A 19 -17.96 3.38 -5.38
CA LEU A 19 -19.38 3.65 -5.07
C LEU A 19 -20.19 2.34 -4.92
N ILE A 20 -19.96 1.34 -5.77
CA ILE A 20 -20.63 0.04 -5.66
C ILE A 20 -20.24 -0.65 -4.35
N GLU A 21 -18.96 -0.64 -3.96
CA GLU A 21 -18.48 -1.20 -2.70
C GLU A 21 -19.10 -0.50 -1.49
N GLU A 22 -19.11 0.84 -1.48
CA GLU A 22 -19.77 1.63 -0.43
C GLU A 22 -21.26 1.29 -0.33
N ALA A 23 -21.96 1.22 -1.47
CA ALA A 23 -23.37 0.85 -1.52
C ALA A 23 -23.61 -0.59 -1.05
N TYR A 24 -22.68 -1.51 -1.31
CA TYR A 24 -22.76 -2.88 -0.85
C TYR A 24 -22.67 -2.98 0.67
N ILE A 25 -21.73 -2.24 1.27
CA ILE A 25 -21.49 -2.24 2.72
C ILE A 25 -22.60 -1.50 3.47
N ARG A 26 -23.04 -0.35 2.94
CA ARG A 26 -23.88 0.62 3.68
C ARG A 26 -25.31 0.74 3.14
N GLY A 27 -25.65 0.03 2.07
CA GLY A 27 -26.93 0.14 1.37
C GLY A 27 -27.01 1.29 0.36
N THR A 28 -26.23 2.37 0.55
CA THR A 28 -26.08 3.48 -0.40
C THR A 28 -24.66 4.00 -0.38
N SER A 29 -24.16 4.44 -1.53
CA SER A 29 -22.84 5.04 -1.67
C SER A 29 -22.84 6.53 -1.29
N SER A 30 -21.63 7.09 -1.19
CA SER A 30 -21.40 8.53 -1.34
C SER A 30 -21.77 9.00 -2.76
N LYS A 31 -21.65 10.31 -3.03
CA LYS A 31 -22.02 10.92 -4.31
C LYS A 31 -20.77 11.33 -5.08
N LEU A 32 -20.62 10.84 -6.30
CA LEU A 32 -19.58 11.25 -7.24
C LEU A 32 -20.10 12.39 -8.12
N ASP A 33 -19.31 13.44 -8.33
CA ASP A 33 -19.62 14.45 -9.34
C ASP A 33 -19.39 13.89 -10.74
N VAL A 34 -20.40 14.00 -11.60
CA VAL A 34 -20.36 13.55 -12.98
C VAL A 34 -20.81 14.65 -13.94
N SER A 35 -20.58 15.91 -13.57
CA SER A 35 -21.05 17.07 -14.33
C SER A 35 -20.35 17.24 -15.68
N ASP A 36 -19.12 16.73 -15.79
CA ASP A 36 -18.30 16.63 -16.99
C ASP A 36 -18.90 15.71 -18.08
N VAL A 37 -19.91 14.89 -17.75
CA VAL A 37 -20.66 14.12 -18.76
C VAL A 37 -21.31 15.00 -19.84
N ARG A 38 -21.54 16.29 -19.54
CA ARG A 38 -22.11 17.27 -20.47
C ARG A 38 -21.25 17.50 -21.71
N GLU A 39 -19.94 17.30 -21.60
CA GLU A 39 -19.02 17.45 -22.72
C GLU A 39 -19.23 16.37 -23.79
N TYR A 40 -19.88 15.25 -23.42
CA TYR A 40 -20.10 14.09 -24.29
C TYR A 40 -21.48 14.08 -24.96
N GLY A 41 -22.30 15.11 -24.76
CA GLY A 41 -23.50 15.33 -25.57
C GLY A 41 -24.41 16.43 -25.03
N ASN A 42 -25.25 17.00 -25.88
CA ASN A 42 -26.20 18.02 -25.46
C ASN A 42 -27.56 17.39 -25.09
N ARG A 43 -28.04 17.61 -23.86
CA ARG A 43 -29.33 17.11 -23.36
C ARG A 43 -29.97 18.13 -22.44
N GLN A 44 -31.29 18.27 -22.55
CA GLN A 44 -32.07 19.11 -21.63
C GLN A 44 -32.18 18.50 -20.22
N ASN A 45 -32.15 17.16 -20.09
CA ASN A 45 -32.19 16.47 -18.81
C ASN A 45 -31.13 15.36 -18.73
N TRP A 46 -30.41 15.34 -17.62
CA TRP A 46 -29.36 14.36 -17.30
C TRP A 46 -29.75 13.41 -16.18
N TYR A 47 -30.94 13.57 -15.60
CA TYR A 47 -31.47 12.58 -14.68
C TYR A 47 -31.52 11.22 -15.38
N GLY A 48 -30.95 10.22 -14.73
CA GLY A 48 -30.85 8.89 -15.30
C GLY A 48 -30.78 7.85 -14.19
N VAL A 49 -31.54 6.78 -14.36
CA VAL A 49 -31.52 5.63 -13.47
C VAL A 49 -31.24 4.39 -14.30
N VAL A 50 -30.28 3.59 -13.84
CA VAL A 50 -30.04 2.26 -14.40
C VAL A 50 -29.95 1.26 -13.26
N GLU A 51 -30.59 0.11 -13.44
CA GLU A 51 -30.55 -1.00 -12.49
C GLU A 51 -29.80 -2.16 -13.14
N VAL A 52 -28.82 -2.68 -12.42
CA VAL A 52 -27.88 -3.68 -12.92
C VAL A 52 -27.77 -4.79 -11.89
N SER A 53 -27.95 -6.03 -12.35
CA SER A 53 -27.63 -7.27 -11.64
C SER A 53 -26.69 -8.11 -12.52
N ASP A 54 -27.08 -9.34 -12.86
CA ASP A 54 -26.58 -10.16 -13.96
C ASP A 54 -26.95 -9.59 -15.36
N LYS A 55 -27.94 -8.71 -15.43
CA LYS A 55 -28.35 -7.98 -16.64
C LYS A 55 -28.82 -6.58 -16.29
N ILE A 56 -28.98 -5.73 -17.31
CA ILE A 56 -29.63 -4.42 -17.14
C ILE A 56 -31.15 -4.64 -17.13
N SER A 57 -31.78 -4.45 -15.98
CA SER A 57 -33.23 -4.63 -15.81
C SER A 57 -34.02 -3.34 -16.06
N LYS A 58 -33.40 -2.17 -15.86
CA LYS A 58 -34.00 -0.86 -16.09
C LYS A 58 -32.94 0.13 -16.55
N GLY A 59 -33.25 0.98 -17.53
CA GLY A 59 -32.29 1.98 -18.05
C GLY A 59 -32.69 2.53 -19.41
N GLU A 60 -33.55 3.55 -19.41
CA GLU A 60 -34.08 4.17 -20.63
C GLU A 60 -33.15 5.24 -21.21
N MET A 61 -32.46 5.99 -20.34
CA MET A 61 -31.59 7.08 -20.77
C MET A 61 -30.23 6.56 -21.26
N ALA A 62 -29.80 6.97 -22.45
CA ALA A 62 -28.61 6.42 -23.09
C ALA A 62 -27.31 6.54 -22.26
N HIS A 63 -27.13 7.62 -21.50
CA HIS A 63 -25.96 7.81 -20.64
C HIS A 63 -25.99 6.91 -19.40
N ALA A 64 -27.16 6.72 -18.78
CA ALA A 64 -27.32 5.79 -17.66
C ALA A 64 -27.25 4.33 -18.12
N ARG A 65 -27.87 3.98 -19.26
CA ARG A 65 -27.78 2.62 -19.83
C ARG A 65 -26.35 2.28 -20.23
N SER A 66 -25.59 3.26 -20.72
CA SER A 66 -24.15 3.14 -20.97
C SER A 66 -23.36 2.87 -19.70
N LEU A 67 -23.59 3.62 -18.61
CA LEU A 67 -22.99 3.34 -17.30
C LEU A 67 -23.28 1.92 -16.83
N GLY A 68 -24.54 1.48 -16.89
CA GLY A 68 -24.91 0.14 -16.43
C GLY A 68 -24.30 -0.97 -17.28
N ARG A 69 -24.16 -0.76 -18.59
CA ARG A 69 -23.48 -1.71 -19.48
C ARG A 69 -21.99 -1.79 -19.18
N ILE A 70 -21.30 -0.66 -19.00
CA ILE A 70 -19.89 -0.64 -18.60
C ILE A 70 -19.69 -1.32 -17.26
N ALA A 71 -20.56 -1.05 -16.27
CA ALA A 71 -20.50 -1.70 -14.97
C ALA A 71 -20.69 -3.24 -15.05
N LEU A 72 -21.50 -3.71 -16.00
CA LEU A 72 -21.73 -5.13 -16.25
C LEU A 72 -20.56 -5.79 -17.02
N GLU A 73 -20.15 -5.22 -18.15
CA GLU A 73 -19.07 -5.73 -19.01
C GLU A 73 -17.71 -5.76 -18.29
N ARG A 74 -17.49 -4.85 -17.34
CA ARG A 74 -16.28 -4.80 -16.51
C ARG A 74 -16.39 -5.60 -15.21
N GLY A 75 -17.50 -6.31 -15.00
CA GLY A 75 -17.71 -7.20 -13.85
C GLY A 75 -17.82 -6.49 -12.50
N LEU A 76 -18.09 -5.18 -12.49
CA LEU A 76 -18.14 -4.38 -11.26
C LEU A 76 -19.33 -4.74 -10.38
N VAL A 77 -20.43 -5.20 -11.00
CA VAL A 77 -21.67 -5.55 -10.29
C VAL A 77 -21.79 -7.06 -10.07
N SER A 78 -21.32 -7.88 -11.02
CA SER A 78 -21.46 -9.35 -11.00
C SER A 78 -20.76 -10.02 -9.82
N SER A 79 -19.79 -9.33 -9.20
CA SER A 79 -19.08 -9.80 -8.01
C SER A 79 -19.89 -9.68 -6.71
N TYR A 80 -21.12 -9.16 -6.77
CA TYR A 80 -22.01 -8.95 -5.63
C TYR A 80 -23.35 -9.68 -5.87
N ASN A 81 -23.80 -10.51 -4.93
CA ASN A 81 -25.05 -11.29 -5.05
C ASN A 81 -26.32 -10.43 -4.76
N CYS A 82 -26.37 -9.23 -5.34
CA CYS A 82 -27.47 -8.27 -5.19
C CYS A 82 -27.49 -7.31 -6.38
N ALA A 83 -28.65 -6.72 -6.66
CA ALA A 83 -28.76 -5.71 -7.71
C ALA A 83 -28.33 -4.34 -7.19
N PHE A 84 -27.90 -3.45 -8.09
CA PHE A 84 -27.60 -2.06 -7.76
C PHE A 84 -28.34 -1.10 -8.68
N ARG A 85 -28.85 -0.03 -8.08
CA ARG A 85 -29.44 1.11 -8.76
C ARG A 85 -28.44 2.25 -8.79
N PHE A 86 -27.99 2.59 -9.97
CA PHE A 86 -27.20 3.79 -10.22
C PHE A 86 -28.18 4.93 -10.50
N VAL A 87 -28.06 6.01 -9.74
CA VAL A 87 -28.90 7.21 -9.87
C VAL A 87 -28.00 8.38 -10.17
N ILE A 88 -28.15 8.95 -11.37
CA ILE A 88 -27.60 10.24 -11.76
C ILE A 88 -28.70 11.27 -11.52
N SER A 89 -28.50 12.14 -10.53
CA SER A 89 -29.46 13.20 -10.22
C SER A 89 -29.40 14.34 -11.23
N SER A 90 -30.41 15.22 -11.23
CA SER A 90 -30.48 16.38 -12.14
C SER A 90 -29.34 17.39 -11.93
N ASN A 91 -28.73 17.41 -10.75
CA ASN A 91 -27.50 18.16 -10.46
C ASN A 91 -26.21 17.36 -10.72
N LEU A 92 -26.29 16.30 -11.53
CA LEU A 92 -25.16 15.53 -12.03
C LEU A 92 -24.28 14.92 -10.94
N LYS A 93 -24.93 14.38 -9.90
CA LYS A 93 -24.27 13.53 -8.91
C LYS A 93 -24.67 12.09 -9.15
N LEU A 94 -23.68 11.22 -9.32
CA LEU A 94 -23.88 9.77 -9.37
C LEU A 94 -23.85 9.21 -7.95
N ARG A 95 -24.85 8.41 -7.61
CA ARG A 95 -24.82 7.53 -6.43
C ARG A 95 -25.29 6.14 -6.82
N VAL A 96 -24.90 5.17 -6.02
CA VAL A 96 -25.28 3.76 -6.16
C VAL A 96 -26.05 3.34 -4.92
N VAL A 97 -27.15 2.62 -5.12
CA VAL A 97 -28.00 2.09 -4.05
C VAL A 97 -28.11 0.59 -4.25
N ARG A 98 -27.90 -0.20 -3.20
CA ARG A 98 -28.11 -1.65 -3.25
C ARG A 98 -29.61 -1.95 -3.26
N LEU A 99 -30.08 -2.75 -4.21
CA LEU A 99 -31.46 -3.21 -4.35
C LEU A 99 -31.56 -4.70 -4.02
N GLY A 100 -32.36 -5.05 -3.01
CA GLY A 100 -32.61 -6.43 -2.61
C GLY A 100 -31.42 -7.07 -1.89
N GLY A 101 -31.71 -7.72 -0.76
CA GLY A 101 -30.74 -8.31 0.16
C GLY A 101 -31.21 -8.20 1.61
N THR A 102 -32.42 -8.71 1.90
CA THR A 102 -32.86 -9.00 3.27
C THR A 102 -32.55 -10.45 3.60
N GLU A 103 -32.20 -10.67 4.86
CA GLU A 103 -32.11 -11.91 5.64
C GLU A 103 -32.49 -13.22 4.94
N ASN A 104 -31.64 -14.23 5.12
CA ASN A 104 -31.89 -15.65 4.90
C ASN A 104 -32.60 -16.00 3.58
N ARG A 105 -31.79 -16.31 2.57
CA ARG A 105 -32.01 -17.52 1.74
C ARG A 105 -30.69 -17.97 1.08
N SER A 106 -30.26 -19.15 1.53
CA SER A 106 -29.37 -20.12 0.87
C SER A 106 -27.96 -19.69 0.45
N ILE A 107 -27.05 -19.61 1.42
CA ILE A 107 -25.71 -20.22 1.28
C ILE A 107 -25.63 -21.32 2.35
N PRO A 108 -26.03 -22.56 2.04
CA PRO A 108 -25.81 -23.66 2.96
C PRO A 108 -24.33 -24.03 2.90
N ARG A 109 -23.53 -23.50 3.85
CA ARG A 109 -22.30 -24.09 4.44
C ARG A 109 -21.41 -23.14 5.26
N ILE A 110 -21.60 -21.82 5.20
CA ILE A 110 -20.72 -20.88 5.93
C ILE A 110 -21.13 -20.70 7.41
N ALA A 111 -22.43 -20.81 7.73
CA ALA A 111 -22.94 -20.60 9.09
C ALA A 111 -22.52 -21.69 10.09
N GLU A 112 -22.19 -22.90 9.63
CA GLU A 112 -21.69 -23.99 10.50
C GLU A 112 -20.22 -23.80 10.90
N CYS A 113 -19.42 -23.15 10.05
CA CYS A 113 -18.00 -22.92 10.33
C CYS A 113 -17.82 -21.86 11.44
N VAL A 114 -18.70 -20.84 11.47
CA VAL A 114 -18.62 -19.73 12.46
C VAL A 114 -19.15 -20.13 13.83
N LYS A 115 -20.12 -21.07 13.92
CA LYS A 115 -20.67 -21.55 15.20
C LYS A 115 -19.76 -22.54 15.93
N ARG A 116 -18.89 -23.28 15.22
CA ARG A 116 -18.00 -24.26 15.87
C ARG A 116 -16.83 -23.63 16.61
N THR A 117 -16.51 -22.37 16.35
CA THR A 117 -15.36 -21.69 16.96
C THR A 117 -15.70 -21.01 18.30
N SER A 118 -16.96 -20.97 18.73
CA SER A 118 -17.38 -20.29 19.97
C SER A 118 -17.34 -21.16 21.24
N MET A 119 -16.73 -22.35 21.19
CA MET A 119 -16.57 -23.25 22.36
C MET A 119 -15.20 -23.94 22.41
N ALA A 120 -14.12 -23.21 22.13
CA ALA A 120 -12.77 -23.64 22.45
C ALA A 120 -12.11 -22.60 23.36
N SER A 121 -11.46 -23.04 24.44
CA SER A 121 -10.74 -22.17 25.36
C SER A 121 -9.74 -21.30 24.59
N LYS A 122 -9.71 -19.99 24.87
CA LYS A 122 -8.78 -19.03 24.27
C LYS A 122 -7.34 -19.37 24.68
N VAL A 123 -6.65 -20.17 23.88
CA VAL A 123 -5.20 -20.30 23.91
C VAL A 123 -4.62 -19.14 23.10
N ILE A 124 -3.75 -18.35 23.72
CA ILE A 124 -3.01 -17.27 23.06
C ILE A 124 -2.00 -17.93 22.10
N GLU A 125 -2.29 -17.92 20.79
CA GLU A 125 -1.40 -18.44 19.73
C GLU A 125 -0.08 -17.66 19.70
N SER A 126 1.05 -18.34 19.92
CA SER A 126 2.37 -17.69 19.88
C SER A 126 2.74 -17.25 18.45
N ILE A 127 3.67 -16.30 18.31
CA ILE A 127 4.21 -15.90 17.00
C ILE A 127 4.75 -17.12 16.22
N GLU A 128 5.36 -18.07 16.94
CA GLU A 128 5.90 -19.28 16.32
C GLU A 128 4.81 -20.24 15.84
N ASP A 129 3.70 -20.35 16.59
CA ASP A 129 2.53 -21.11 16.15
C ASP A 129 1.86 -20.46 14.95
N ARG A 130 1.77 -19.12 14.91
CA ARG A 130 1.26 -18.38 13.75
C ARG A 130 2.07 -18.62 12.50
N LYS A 131 3.40 -18.61 12.59
CA LYS A 131 4.30 -18.94 11.46
C LYS A 131 4.02 -20.35 10.94
N LYS A 132 3.92 -21.34 11.84
CA LYS A 132 3.61 -22.73 11.48
C LYS A 132 2.23 -22.87 10.84
N ASN A 133 1.23 -22.17 11.37
CA ASN A 133 -0.14 -22.19 10.86
C ASN A 133 -0.21 -21.58 9.45
N LEU A 134 0.40 -20.40 9.24
CA LEU A 134 0.49 -19.81 7.92
C LEU A 134 1.25 -20.71 6.94
N ALA A 135 2.40 -21.25 7.34
CA ALA A 135 3.16 -22.17 6.48
C ALA A 135 2.34 -23.41 6.10
N LYS A 136 1.55 -23.96 7.03
CA LYS A 136 0.63 -25.07 6.76
C LYS A 136 -0.42 -24.68 5.72
N ILE A 137 -1.05 -23.51 5.86
CA ILE A 137 -2.03 -22.99 4.90
C ILE A 137 -1.39 -22.83 3.51
N LEU A 138 -0.23 -22.17 3.44
CA LEU A 138 0.48 -21.92 2.19
C LEU A 138 1.01 -23.19 1.52
N SER A 139 1.31 -24.23 2.30
CA SER A 139 1.74 -25.54 1.77
C SER A 139 0.65 -26.30 1.00
N GLU A 140 -0.61 -25.85 1.06
CA GLU A 140 -1.71 -26.43 0.30
C GLU A 140 -1.81 -25.86 -1.13
N ILE A 141 -1.06 -24.80 -1.44
CA ILE A 141 -0.96 -24.24 -2.79
C ILE A 141 -0.10 -25.20 -3.62
N SER A 142 -0.66 -25.71 -4.73
CA SER A 142 0.08 -26.56 -5.66
C SER A 142 1.20 -25.79 -6.35
N LEU A 143 2.27 -26.49 -6.76
CA LEU A 143 3.35 -25.86 -7.53
C LEU A 143 2.84 -25.15 -8.80
N GLU A 144 1.82 -25.71 -9.46
CA GLU A 144 1.23 -25.07 -10.63
C GLU A 144 0.59 -23.72 -10.28
N ALA A 145 -0.15 -23.64 -9.18
CA ALA A 145 -0.74 -22.40 -8.72
C ALA A 145 0.31 -21.39 -8.26
N TRP A 146 1.38 -21.84 -7.57
CA TRP A 146 2.54 -21.01 -7.26
C TRP A 146 3.16 -20.39 -8.53
N ASN A 147 3.34 -21.20 -9.58
CA ASN A 147 3.85 -20.72 -10.86
C ASN A 147 2.89 -19.74 -11.54
N ARG A 148 1.57 -19.92 -11.41
CA ARG A 148 0.58 -18.95 -11.92
C ARG A 148 0.67 -17.62 -11.17
N ILE A 149 0.84 -17.64 -9.85
CA ILE A 149 1.01 -16.43 -9.02
C ILE A 149 2.23 -15.62 -9.48
N VAL A 150 3.37 -16.26 -9.72
CA VAL A 150 4.57 -15.57 -10.23
C VAL A 150 4.31 -14.93 -11.59
N LYS A 151 3.49 -15.55 -12.45
CA LYS A 151 3.17 -15.02 -13.80
C LYS A 151 2.25 -13.79 -13.78
N GLU A 152 1.61 -13.49 -12.65
CA GLU A 152 0.75 -12.30 -12.47
C GLU A 152 1.56 -11.06 -12.01
N GLU A 153 2.86 -11.23 -11.79
CA GLU A 153 3.75 -10.12 -11.47
C GLU A 153 3.87 -9.12 -12.64
N PRO A 154 4.00 -7.80 -12.35
CA PRO A 154 4.13 -6.79 -13.39
C PRO A 154 5.39 -6.98 -14.24
N GLU A 155 6.49 -7.38 -13.62
CA GLU A 155 7.74 -7.64 -14.34
C GLU A 155 7.54 -8.78 -15.36
N TRP A 156 6.73 -9.80 -15.04
CA TRP A 156 6.46 -10.90 -15.93
C TRP A 156 5.61 -10.42 -17.10
N HIS A 157 4.49 -9.77 -16.77
CA HIS A 157 3.50 -9.36 -17.76
C HIS A 157 4.08 -8.37 -18.79
N TYR A 158 4.76 -7.33 -18.32
CA TYR A 158 5.22 -6.25 -19.18
C TYR A 158 6.53 -6.54 -19.90
N MET A 159 7.36 -7.46 -19.40
CA MET A 159 8.67 -7.73 -19.99
C MET A 159 8.70 -8.97 -20.88
N LYS A 160 7.79 -9.94 -20.70
CA LYS A 160 7.75 -11.17 -21.50
C LYS A 160 7.87 -10.96 -23.03
N PRO A 161 7.25 -9.95 -23.66
CA PRO A 161 7.39 -9.72 -25.11
C PRO A 161 8.83 -9.48 -25.58
N PHE A 162 9.72 -8.97 -24.72
CA PHE A 162 11.10 -8.67 -25.09
C PHE A 162 12.04 -9.87 -25.02
N LEU A 163 11.64 -10.96 -24.36
CA LEU A 163 12.47 -12.16 -24.23
C LEU A 163 12.79 -12.78 -25.61
N SER A 164 11.78 -12.99 -26.44
CA SER A 164 11.98 -13.51 -27.80
C SER A 164 12.64 -12.49 -28.73
N ARG A 165 12.33 -11.19 -28.53
CA ARG A 165 12.87 -10.10 -29.35
C ARG A 165 14.37 -9.88 -29.13
N TYR A 166 14.84 -9.98 -27.89
CA TYR A 166 16.21 -9.63 -27.51
C TYR A 166 17.12 -10.86 -27.34
N GLY A 167 16.53 -12.05 -27.18
CA GLY A 167 17.26 -13.22 -26.72
C GLY A 167 17.54 -13.18 -25.21
N PHE A 168 17.91 -14.32 -24.64
CA PHE A 168 17.95 -14.49 -23.19
C PHE A 168 18.97 -13.57 -22.49
N GLY A 169 20.24 -13.52 -22.95
CA GLY A 169 21.29 -12.75 -22.27
C GLY A 169 20.98 -11.25 -22.18
N PRO A 170 20.67 -10.57 -23.30
CA PRO A 170 20.26 -9.16 -23.27
C PRO A 170 18.98 -8.93 -22.46
N PHE A 171 18.00 -9.85 -22.53
CA PHE A 171 16.78 -9.79 -21.73
C PHE A 171 17.06 -9.92 -20.22
N ALA A 172 17.92 -10.85 -19.81
CA ALA A 172 18.32 -11.04 -18.42
C ALA A 172 19.02 -9.78 -17.87
N THR A 173 19.89 -9.15 -18.67
CA THR A 173 20.52 -7.86 -18.32
C THR A 173 19.48 -6.75 -18.15
N LEU A 174 18.49 -6.69 -19.04
CA LEU A 174 17.35 -5.77 -18.91
C LEU A 174 16.59 -6.00 -17.60
N MET A 175 16.22 -7.24 -17.30
CA MET A 175 15.46 -7.60 -16.09
C MET A 175 16.22 -7.21 -14.80
N VAL A 176 17.54 -7.40 -14.76
CA VAL A 176 18.35 -7.00 -13.61
C VAL A 176 18.36 -5.48 -13.45
N VAL A 177 18.57 -4.72 -14.53
CA VAL A 177 18.71 -3.26 -14.41
C VAL A 177 17.40 -2.54 -14.10
N THR A 178 16.28 -3.06 -14.59
CA THR A 178 14.94 -2.58 -14.21
C THR A 178 14.64 -2.95 -12.76
N GLY A 179 14.87 -4.20 -12.34
CA GLY A 179 14.74 -4.60 -10.93
C GLY A 179 15.59 -3.75 -9.97
N LEU A 180 16.83 -3.40 -10.36
CA LEU A 180 17.72 -2.54 -9.55
C LEU A 180 17.17 -1.12 -9.34
N ASN A 181 16.37 -0.60 -10.27
CA ASN A 181 15.85 0.77 -10.25
C ASN A 181 14.36 0.86 -9.92
N ASP A 182 13.69 -0.26 -9.64
CA ASP A 182 12.35 -0.32 -9.09
C ASP A 182 12.34 0.04 -7.59
N PHE A 183 12.61 1.32 -7.30
CA PHE A 183 12.47 1.87 -5.96
C PHE A 183 12.13 3.35 -6.02
N LYS A 184 11.40 3.82 -4.99
CA LYS A 184 10.99 5.22 -4.85
C LYS A 184 10.40 5.76 -6.15
N LEU A 185 9.40 5.06 -6.67
CA LEU A 185 8.73 5.38 -7.92
C LEU A 185 7.75 6.54 -7.74
N LYS A 186 7.38 7.21 -8.84
CA LYS A 186 6.32 8.24 -8.87
C LYS A 186 4.91 7.71 -8.58
N GLY A 187 4.74 6.39 -8.55
CA GLY A 187 3.47 5.72 -8.31
C GLY A 187 3.66 4.22 -8.16
N ARG A 188 2.58 3.46 -8.27
CA ARG A 188 2.61 1.99 -8.19
C ARG A 188 3.44 1.38 -9.32
N ALA A 189 4.25 0.37 -9.05
CA ALA A 189 5.13 -0.23 -10.05
C ALA A 189 4.35 -0.77 -11.27
N GLU A 190 3.19 -1.39 -11.01
CA GLU A 190 2.28 -1.96 -11.99
C GLU A 190 1.60 -0.95 -12.92
N VAL A 191 1.68 0.36 -12.61
CA VAL A 191 1.05 1.45 -13.40
C VAL A 191 2.07 2.48 -13.87
N ALA A 192 3.00 2.86 -13.00
CA ALA A 192 3.86 4.02 -13.19
C ALA A 192 5.28 3.67 -13.64
N TYR A 193 5.67 2.39 -13.63
CA TYR A 193 7.04 1.96 -13.89
C TYR A 193 7.16 0.90 -14.99
N TRP A 194 6.74 -0.34 -14.72
CA TRP A 194 6.86 -1.45 -15.67
C TRP A 194 6.17 -1.19 -17.03
N PRO A 195 4.94 -0.64 -17.08
CA PRO A 195 4.30 -0.31 -18.35
C PRO A 195 5.05 0.79 -19.13
N LYS A 196 5.59 1.80 -18.43
CA LYS A 196 6.29 2.92 -19.08
C LYS A 196 7.60 2.49 -19.70
N ILE A 197 8.36 1.64 -18.99
CA ILE A 197 9.58 1.05 -19.54
C ILE A 197 9.24 0.17 -20.74
N SER A 198 8.20 -0.67 -20.63
CA SER A 198 7.74 -1.50 -21.74
C SER A 198 7.43 -0.67 -22.99
N ASN A 199 6.66 0.41 -22.88
CA ASN A 199 6.37 1.31 -24.00
C ASN A 199 7.63 1.92 -24.64
N ILE A 200 8.62 2.31 -23.83
CA ILE A 200 9.89 2.82 -24.34
C ILE A 200 10.61 1.75 -25.14
N LEU A 201 10.70 0.52 -24.60
CA LEU A 201 11.38 -0.60 -25.25
C LEU A 201 10.66 -1.05 -26.53
N GLU A 202 9.33 -1.02 -26.57
CA GLU A 202 8.55 -1.32 -27.77
C GLU A 202 8.94 -0.41 -28.94
N SER A 203 9.02 0.90 -28.67
CA SER A 203 9.38 1.92 -29.67
C SER A 203 10.87 2.03 -29.98
N SER A 204 11.73 1.34 -29.23
CA SER A 204 13.18 1.41 -29.37
C SER A 204 13.74 0.31 -30.27
N PRO A 205 14.89 0.51 -30.93
CA PRO A 205 15.61 -0.58 -31.59
C PRO A 205 16.08 -1.63 -30.57
N VAL A 206 16.33 -2.86 -31.03
CA VAL A 206 16.94 -3.89 -30.18
C VAL A 206 18.35 -3.43 -29.83
N PRO A 207 18.70 -3.28 -28.54
CA PRO A 207 20.03 -2.86 -28.16
C PRO A 207 21.06 -3.95 -28.51
N GLU A 208 22.21 -3.55 -29.04
CA GLU A 208 23.30 -4.48 -29.42
C GLU A 208 24.33 -4.69 -28.29
N SER A 209 24.29 -3.86 -27.26
CA SER A 209 25.19 -3.95 -26.09
C SER A 209 24.52 -3.41 -24.82
N PRO A 210 25.06 -3.71 -23.62
CA PRO A 210 24.61 -3.09 -22.36
C PRO A 210 24.62 -1.55 -22.41
N ARG A 211 25.59 -0.97 -23.13
CA ARG A 211 25.67 0.48 -23.35
C ARG A 211 24.56 1.00 -24.26
N GLY A 212 24.19 0.24 -25.30
CA GLY A 212 23.01 0.55 -26.11
C GLY A 212 21.73 0.54 -25.27
N LEU A 213 21.60 -0.40 -24.33
CA LEU A 213 20.47 -0.43 -23.40
C LEU A 213 20.47 0.79 -22.45
N TYR A 214 21.64 1.27 -22.01
CA TYR A 214 21.75 2.50 -21.23
C TYR A 214 21.16 3.69 -21.99
N THR A 215 21.53 3.85 -23.27
CA THR A 215 21.05 4.96 -24.11
C THR A 215 19.52 4.96 -24.24
N ILE A 216 18.89 3.79 -24.32
CA ILE A 216 17.43 3.66 -24.38
C ILE A 216 16.77 4.11 -23.07
N LEU A 217 17.34 3.72 -21.93
CA LEU A 217 16.69 3.88 -20.62
C LEU A 217 17.04 5.18 -19.89
N GLU A 218 18.15 5.83 -20.24
CA GLU A 218 18.68 6.99 -19.52
C GLU A 218 17.66 8.12 -19.39
N GLN A 219 17.01 8.51 -20.49
CA GLN A 219 16.06 9.62 -20.48
C GLN A 219 14.86 9.33 -19.58
N PHE A 220 14.40 8.08 -19.51
CA PHE A 220 13.35 7.67 -18.59
C PHE A 220 13.77 7.88 -17.14
N TYR A 221 14.96 7.38 -16.76
CA TYR A 221 15.44 7.51 -15.38
C TYR A 221 15.81 8.94 -14.99
N ARG A 222 16.24 9.79 -15.94
CA ARG A 222 16.45 11.23 -15.70
C ARG A 222 15.17 11.95 -15.28
N ASN A 223 14.03 11.44 -15.74
CA ASN A 223 12.71 11.98 -15.42
C ASN A 223 12.10 11.34 -14.18
N GLU A 224 12.71 10.33 -13.55
CA GLU A 224 12.17 9.67 -12.36
C GLU A 224 12.53 10.38 -11.05
N LEU A 225 11.87 10.01 -9.94
CA LEU A 225 12.30 10.46 -8.61
C LEU A 225 13.68 9.89 -8.27
N TYR A 226 14.52 10.68 -7.59
CA TYR A 226 15.91 10.34 -7.30
C TYR A 226 16.70 10.03 -8.58
N ASN A 227 16.46 10.82 -9.63
CA ASN A 227 17.02 10.66 -10.97
C ASN A 227 18.54 10.46 -10.98
N ASP A 228 19.32 11.33 -10.32
CA ASP A 228 20.79 11.23 -10.29
C ASP A 228 21.23 9.88 -9.72
N LEU A 229 20.58 9.43 -8.65
CA LEU A 229 20.86 8.12 -8.06
C LEU A 229 20.48 6.98 -9.01
N LYS A 230 19.32 7.05 -9.68
CA LYS A 230 18.87 6.01 -10.62
C LYS A 230 19.75 5.94 -11.86
N VAL A 231 20.12 7.06 -12.44
CA VAL A 231 21.05 7.14 -13.58
C VAL A 231 22.44 6.63 -13.20
N ASN A 232 22.93 6.98 -12.00
CA ASN A 232 24.20 6.44 -11.50
C ASN A 232 24.16 4.93 -11.27
N ARG A 233 23.01 4.38 -10.82
CA ARG A 233 22.83 2.94 -10.68
C ARG A 233 22.75 2.24 -12.04
N LEU A 234 22.03 2.85 -12.98
CA LEU A 234 21.90 2.41 -14.38
C LEU A 234 23.28 2.27 -15.04
N SER A 235 24.11 3.33 -15.00
CA SER A 235 25.46 3.32 -15.57
C SER A 235 26.38 2.35 -14.83
N ARG A 236 26.36 2.35 -13.49
CA ARG A 236 27.19 1.45 -12.68
C ARG A 236 26.99 -0.02 -13.02
N PHE A 237 25.74 -0.44 -13.22
CA PHE A 237 25.47 -1.81 -13.63
C PHE A 237 25.76 -2.03 -15.11
N LEU A 238 25.17 -1.24 -16.03
CA LEU A 238 25.28 -1.51 -17.47
C LEU A 238 26.69 -1.35 -18.02
N PHE A 239 27.58 -0.61 -17.36
CA PHE A 239 28.98 -0.47 -17.77
C PHE A 239 29.91 -1.44 -17.02
N SER A 240 29.36 -2.36 -16.22
CA SER A 240 30.15 -3.32 -15.44
C SER A 240 30.50 -4.58 -16.25
N PRO A 241 31.59 -5.27 -15.88
CA PRO A 241 31.89 -6.61 -16.41
C PRO A 241 30.77 -7.62 -16.20
N LEU A 242 30.00 -7.49 -15.11
CA LEU A 242 28.86 -8.36 -14.84
C LEU A 242 27.75 -8.20 -15.88
N ALA A 243 27.42 -6.97 -16.30
CA ALA A 243 26.42 -6.75 -17.33
C ALA A 243 26.87 -7.31 -18.69
N GLU A 244 28.14 -7.12 -19.07
CA GLU A 244 28.70 -7.72 -20.29
C GLU A 244 28.67 -9.26 -20.24
N LYS A 245 28.98 -9.85 -19.08
CA LYS A 245 28.90 -11.29 -18.88
C LYS A 245 27.46 -11.81 -18.99
N LEU A 246 26.50 -11.14 -18.34
CA LEU A 246 25.08 -11.50 -18.42
C LEU A 246 24.56 -11.36 -19.86
N TRP A 247 24.94 -10.30 -20.56
CA TRP A 247 24.56 -10.02 -21.95
C TRP A 247 24.89 -11.19 -22.89
N ASN A 248 26.04 -11.83 -22.66
CA ASN A 248 26.54 -12.94 -23.48
C ASN A 248 26.22 -14.33 -22.89
N SER A 249 25.40 -14.41 -21.83
CA SER A 249 25.12 -15.67 -21.13
C SER A 249 23.90 -16.41 -21.70
N THR A 250 23.90 -17.73 -21.51
CA THR A 250 22.74 -18.61 -21.76
C THR A 250 21.95 -18.88 -20.48
N PRO A 251 20.69 -19.38 -20.55
CA PRO A 251 19.93 -19.78 -19.37
C PRO A 251 20.71 -20.70 -18.43
N LYS A 252 21.35 -21.75 -18.99
CA LYS A 252 22.17 -22.73 -18.24
C LYS A 252 23.39 -22.11 -17.55
N THR A 253 23.99 -21.11 -18.18
CA THR A 253 25.12 -20.38 -17.58
C THR A 253 24.66 -19.57 -16.37
N VAL A 254 23.55 -18.85 -16.53
CA VAL A 254 22.98 -18.02 -15.45
C VAL A 254 22.44 -18.87 -14.31
N SER A 255 21.77 -19.99 -14.59
CA SER A 255 21.26 -20.90 -13.55
C SER A 255 22.37 -21.49 -12.69
N ARG A 256 23.43 -21.99 -13.33
CA ARG A 256 24.62 -22.53 -12.63
C ARG A 256 25.36 -21.49 -11.79
N GLU A 257 25.43 -20.25 -12.26
CA GLU A 257 26.19 -19.18 -11.61
C GLU A 257 25.32 -18.26 -10.73
N PHE A 258 24.06 -18.60 -10.51
CA PHE A 258 23.08 -17.72 -9.88
C PHE A 258 23.53 -17.12 -8.52
N PRO A 259 24.07 -17.90 -7.56
CA PRO A 259 24.56 -17.35 -6.30
C PRO A 259 25.81 -16.48 -6.46
N LYS A 260 26.64 -16.73 -7.48
CA LYS A 260 27.82 -15.92 -7.80
C LYS A 260 27.39 -14.57 -8.38
N ILE A 261 26.41 -14.58 -9.30
CA ILE A 261 25.82 -13.36 -9.89
C ILE A 261 25.25 -12.47 -8.79
N TRP A 262 24.56 -13.03 -7.79
CA TRP A 262 24.06 -12.27 -6.64
C TRP A 262 25.16 -11.51 -5.89
N LYS A 263 26.26 -12.19 -5.54
CA LYS A 263 27.41 -11.57 -4.86
C LYS A 263 28.11 -10.52 -5.73
N GLU A 264 28.27 -10.83 -7.02
CA GLU A 264 28.89 -9.93 -8.00
C GLU A 264 28.03 -8.68 -8.24
N LEU A 265 26.70 -8.81 -8.24
CA LEU A 265 25.75 -7.72 -8.34
C LEU A 265 25.84 -6.79 -7.13
N ALA A 266 25.86 -7.37 -5.92
CA ALA A 266 26.03 -6.61 -4.68
C ALA A 266 27.36 -5.83 -4.66
N TYR A 267 28.45 -6.48 -5.07
CA TYR A 267 29.76 -5.87 -5.22
C TYR A 267 29.75 -4.72 -6.24
N THR A 268 29.20 -4.97 -7.44
CA THR A 268 29.05 -3.99 -8.52
C THR A 268 28.30 -2.76 -8.03
N MET A 269 27.21 -2.95 -7.30
CA MET A 269 26.37 -1.87 -6.79
C MET A 269 26.93 -1.20 -5.53
N ARG A 270 27.95 -1.79 -4.89
CA ARG A 270 28.48 -1.40 -3.58
C ARG A 270 27.39 -1.38 -2.51
N GLN A 271 26.58 -2.43 -2.48
CA GLN A 271 25.47 -2.60 -1.53
C GLN A 271 25.61 -3.92 -0.77
N ASN A 272 24.99 -4.00 0.40
CA ASN A 272 24.81 -5.26 1.09
C ASN A 272 24.05 -6.25 0.16
N PRO A 273 24.50 -7.51 0.01
CA PRO A 273 23.79 -8.53 -0.78
C PRO A 273 22.32 -8.72 -0.40
N GLU A 274 21.96 -8.51 0.87
CA GLU A 274 20.58 -8.62 1.37
C GLU A 274 19.76 -7.33 1.20
N ALA A 275 20.35 -6.27 0.65
CA ALA A 275 19.61 -5.04 0.40
C ALA A 275 18.43 -5.32 -0.53
N LYS A 276 17.25 -4.78 -0.21
CA LYS A 276 16.00 -5.07 -0.94
C LYS A 276 16.12 -4.90 -2.46
N THR A 277 16.87 -3.91 -2.94
CA THR A 277 17.03 -3.66 -4.38
C THR A 277 17.92 -4.71 -5.05
N ILE A 278 18.87 -5.30 -4.31
CA ILE A 278 19.69 -6.42 -4.80
C ILE A 278 18.84 -7.69 -4.84
N SER A 279 18.13 -8.01 -3.75
CA SER A 279 17.21 -9.16 -3.72
C SER A 279 16.13 -9.09 -4.81
N PHE A 280 15.52 -7.92 -5.01
CA PHE A 280 14.50 -7.73 -6.03
C PHE A 280 15.06 -7.82 -7.45
N ALA A 281 16.26 -7.27 -7.71
CA ALA A 281 16.94 -7.44 -8.99
C ALA A 281 17.26 -8.92 -9.28
N MET A 282 17.67 -9.68 -8.24
CA MET A 282 17.85 -11.12 -8.37
C MET A 282 16.53 -11.88 -8.58
N LYS A 283 15.42 -11.44 -7.96
CA LYS A 283 14.08 -11.98 -8.29
C LYS A 283 13.76 -11.76 -9.76
N CYS A 284 13.99 -10.57 -10.30
CA CYS A 284 13.78 -10.28 -11.73
C CYS A 284 14.64 -11.17 -12.63
N LEU A 285 15.91 -11.41 -12.27
CA LEU A 285 16.77 -12.36 -12.98
C LEU A 285 16.22 -13.79 -12.91
N ALA A 286 15.78 -14.24 -11.74
CA ALA A 286 15.18 -15.56 -11.60
C ALA A 286 13.92 -15.70 -12.46
N ILE A 287 13.08 -14.66 -12.52
CA ILE A 287 11.88 -14.69 -13.35
C ILE A 287 12.24 -14.82 -14.84
N SER A 288 13.33 -14.20 -15.30
CA SER A 288 13.82 -14.43 -16.66
C SER A 288 14.17 -15.90 -16.95
N LEU A 289 14.70 -16.64 -15.96
CA LEU A 289 14.95 -18.08 -16.07
C LEU A 289 13.64 -18.89 -16.10
N LEU A 290 12.69 -18.54 -15.23
CA LEU A 290 11.38 -19.17 -15.19
C LEU A 290 10.62 -19.00 -16.51
N MET A 291 10.75 -17.85 -17.19
CA MET A 291 10.14 -17.59 -18.49
C MET A 291 10.65 -18.51 -19.60
N VAL A 292 11.92 -18.94 -19.54
CA VAL A 292 12.52 -19.88 -20.50
C VAL A 292 12.43 -21.33 -20.04
N GLY A 293 11.75 -21.61 -18.92
CA GLY A 293 11.58 -22.95 -18.38
C GLY A 293 12.82 -23.52 -17.68
N GLU A 294 13.76 -22.67 -17.28
CA GLU A 294 14.94 -23.06 -16.49
C GLU A 294 14.59 -22.92 -15.00
N TYR A 295 14.34 -24.05 -14.33
CA TYR A 295 13.92 -24.08 -12.91
C TYR A 295 15.03 -24.54 -11.95
N ASP A 296 16.16 -25.04 -12.48
CA ASP A 296 17.24 -25.64 -11.69
C ASP A 296 18.33 -24.60 -11.36
N PHE A 297 18.02 -23.70 -10.43
CA PHE A 297 18.97 -22.70 -9.94
C PHE A 297 18.84 -22.46 -8.43
N ASP A 298 19.97 -22.18 -7.78
CA ASP A 298 20.00 -21.96 -6.33
C ASP A 298 19.57 -20.54 -5.95
N PHE A 299 18.32 -20.41 -5.50
CA PHE A 299 17.76 -19.18 -4.91
C PHE A 299 17.73 -19.22 -3.36
N SER A 300 18.33 -20.22 -2.71
CA SER A 300 18.13 -20.49 -1.27
C SER A 300 18.64 -19.39 -0.34
N LYS A 301 19.69 -18.66 -0.76
CA LYS A 301 20.37 -17.65 0.07
C LYS A 301 19.87 -16.22 -0.14
N ILE A 302 19.03 -15.99 -1.15
CA ILE A 302 18.56 -14.65 -1.51
C ILE A 302 17.30 -14.36 -0.70
N PRO A 303 17.33 -13.35 0.20
CA PRO A 303 16.21 -13.11 1.09
C PRO A 303 15.06 -12.41 0.38
N ILE A 304 13.88 -12.45 0.99
CA ILE A 304 12.71 -11.68 0.52
C ILE A 304 13.06 -10.18 0.44
N PRO A 305 12.72 -9.48 -0.66
CA PRO A 305 12.89 -8.04 -0.75
C PRO A 305 11.89 -7.33 0.16
N VAL A 306 12.33 -6.97 1.38
CA VAL A 306 11.44 -6.33 2.37
C VAL A 306 11.09 -4.89 1.94
N ASP A 307 9.91 -4.73 1.35
CA ASP A 307 9.31 -3.45 1.00
C ASP A 307 8.13 -3.11 1.96
N TYR A 308 7.41 -2.04 1.64
CA TYR A 308 6.24 -1.64 2.44
C TYR A 308 5.13 -2.70 2.45
N ARG A 309 4.91 -3.42 1.35
CA ARG A 309 3.86 -4.45 1.25
C ARG A 309 4.23 -5.66 2.09
N VAL A 310 5.47 -6.15 2.00
CA VAL A 310 5.97 -7.27 2.80
C VAL A 310 5.92 -6.92 4.29
N ARG A 311 6.37 -5.72 4.69
CA ARG A 311 6.27 -5.24 6.09
C ARG A 311 4.82 -5.21 6.59
N THR A 312 3.95 -4.56 5.81
CA THR A 312 2.53 -4.39 6.17
C THR A 312 1.84 -5.75 6.33
N PHE A 313 2.06 -6.68 5.39
CA PHE A 313 1.48 -8.00 5.47
C PHE A 313 2.05 -8.79 6.65
N SER A 314 3.37 -8.77 6.88
CA SER A 314 4.01 -9.49 8.00
C SER A 314 3.42 -9.07 9.35
N LYS A 315 3.17 -7.77 9.54
CA LYS A 315 2.51 -7.22 10.73
C LYS A 315 1.03 -7.59 10.80
N LYS A 316 0.29 -7.41 9.70
CA LYS A 316 -1.15 -7.76 9.62
C LYS A 316 -1.39 -9.25 9.91
N ALA A 317 -0.46 -10.10 9.48
CA ALA A 317 -0.46 -11.53 9.72
C ALA A 317 -0.06 -11.92 11.15
N GLY A 318 0.41 -10.98 11.98
CA GLY A 318 0.89 -11.25 13.34
C GLY A 318 2.17 -12.08 13.38
N LEU A 319 3.00 -12.03 12.33
CA LEU A 319 4.24 -12.82 12.24
C LEU A 319 5.43 -12.12 12.89
N VAL A 320 5.35 -10.79 13.00
CA VAL A 320 6.38 -9.92 13.59
C VAL A 320 5.70 -8.75 14.29
N THR A 321 6.35 -8.20 15.32
CA THR A 321 5.94 -6.96 15.99
C THR A 321 6.86 -5.78 15.66
N THR A 322 8.04 -6.07 15.10
CA THR A 322 9.10 -5.12 14.80
C THR A 322 8.96 -4.46 13.42
N GLU A 323 9.82 -3.45 13.17
CA GLU A 323 10.14 -2.90 11.84
C GLU A 323 11.56 -3.30 11.39
N ASP A 324 12.23 -4.25 12.06
CA ASP A 324 13.55 -4.72 11.63
C ASP A 324 13.43 -5.62 10.39
N ASP A 325 14.14 -5.24 9.31
CA ASP A 325 14.19 -6.01 8.06
C ASP A 325 14.80 -7.40 8.28
N ASN A 326 15.77 -7.54 9.18
CA ASN A 326 16.46 -8.81 9.41
C ASN A 326 15.52 -9.82 10.06
N GLU A 327 14.74 -9.39 11.06
CA GLU A 327 13.72 -10.24 11.70
C GLU A 327 12.61 -10.64 10.71
N ILE A 328 12.20 -9.72 9.84
CA ILE A 328 11.22 -10.01 8.78
C ILE A 328 11.79 -11.04 7.78
N ARG A 329 13.03 -10.86 7.32
CA ARG A 329 13.70 -11.83 6.42
C ARG A 329 13.79 -13.20 7.06
N GLN A 330 14.23 -13.27 8.32
CA GLN A 330 14.34 -14.53 9.06
C GLN A 330 12.96 -15.20 9.23
N THR A 331 11.93 -14.41 9.50
CA THR A 331 10.56 -14.91 9.64
C THR A 331 10.05 -15.55 8.34
N TRP A 332 10.24 -14.88 7.20
CA TRP A 332 9.86 -15.46 5.91
C TRP A 332 10.74 -16.62 5.48
N GLN A 333 12.02 -16.64 5.87
CA GLN A 333 12.88 -17.81 5.68
C GLN A 333 12.33 -19.02 6.44
N ASN A 334 11.94 -18.84 7.71
CA ASN A 334 11.35 -19.94 8.50
C ASN A 334 10.05 -20.44 7.87
N VAL A 335 9.19 -19.54 7.40
CA VAL A 335 7.96 -19.91 6.68
C VAL A 335 8.28 -20.71 5.41
N LEU A 336 9.29 -20.29 4.64
CA LEU A 336 9.73 -20.99 3.44
C LEU A 336 10.22 -22.41 3.74
N GLU A 337 11.09 -22.58 4.75
CA GLU A 337 11.62 -23.90 5.13
C GLU A 337 10.50 -24.87 5.53
N LEU A 338 9.48 -24.38 6.25
CA LEU A 338 8.31 -25.18 6.60
C LEU A 338 7.48 -25.60 5.38
N ILE A 339 7.33 -24.73 4.38
CA ILE A 339 6.64 -25.05 3.12
C ILE A 339 7.44 -26.07 2.30
N LYS A 340 8.77 -25.89 2.22
CA LYS A 340 9.68 -26.78 1.48
C LYS A 340 9.67 -28.22 1.96
N GLY A 341 9.33 -28.46 3.24
CA GLY A 341 9.11 -29.81 3.76
C GLY A 341 8.00 -30.58 3.03
N ARG A 342 7.10 -29.90 2.31
CA ARG A 342 6.02 -30.51 1.50
C ARG A 342 6.17 -30.25 0.00
N GLU A 343 6.59 -29.05 -0.38
CA GLU A 343 6.79 -28.66 -1.78
C GLU A 343 8.21 -28.09 -1.97
N PRO A 344 9.23 -28.94 -2.20
CA PRO A 344 10.64 -28.53 -2.24
C PRO A 344 10.98 -27.52 -3.34
N LYS A 345 10.15 -27.44 -4.39
CA LYS A 345 10.34 -26.54 -5.54
C LYS A 345 9.89 -25.11 -5.26
N VAL A 346 9.19 -24.86 -4.15
CA VAL A 346 8.84 -23.50 -3.75
C VAL A 346 10.08 -22.77 -3.24
N THR A 347 10.23 -21.53 -3.68
CA THR A 347 11.37 -20.65 -3.38
C THR A 347 10.86 -19.30 -2.86
N MET A 348 11.78 -18.46 -2.40
CA MET A 348 11.42 -17.12 -1.93
C MET A 348 10.78 -16.24 -3.01
N ILE A 349 11.02 -16.53 -4.31
CA ILE A 349 10.33 -15.86 -5.43
C ILE A 349 8.82 -16.04 -5.33
N HIS A 350 8.38 -17.27 -5.04
CA HIS A 350 6.98 -17.62 -4.98
C HIS A 350 6.30 -16.95 -3.78
N LEU A 351 6.94 -17.03 -2.60
CA LEU A 351 6.44 -16.37 -1.38
C LEU A 351 6.34 -14.86 -1.55
N ASP A 352 7.40 -14.22 -2.03
CA ASP A 352 7.40 -12.79 -2.29
C ASP A 352 6.27 -12.41 -3.25
N SER A 353 6.09 -13.19 -4.32
CA SER A 353 5.06 -12.90 -5.32
C SER A 353 3.64 -13.01 -4.76
N LEU A 354 3.36 -14.03 -3.95
CA LEU A 354 2.07 -14.13 -3.28
C LEU A 354 1.85 -12.95 -2.32
N VAL A 355 2.81 -12.71 -1.41
CA VAL A 355 2.69 -11.68 -0.37
C VAL A 355 2.52 -10.31 -1.00
N TRP A 356 3.32 -9.97 -2.02
CA TRP A 356 3.27 -8.68 -2.68
C TRP A 356 1.92 -8.40 -3.35
N GLN A 357 1.31 -9.41 -3.98
CA GLN A 357 0.00 -9.31 -4.62
C GLN A 357 -1.10 -9.14 -3.56
N ILE A 358 -1.15 -10.03 -2.56
CA ILE A 358 -2.29 -10.07 -1.62
C ILE A 358 -2.22 -9.01 -0.52
N ALA A 359 -1.06 -8.38 -0.28
CA ALA A 359 -0.86 -7.43 0.82
C ALA A 359 -1.83 -6.24 0.82
N ARG A 360 -2.28 -5.83 -0.37
CA ARG A 360 -3.17 -4.66 -0.55
C ARG A 360 -4.61 -5.03 -0.92
N MET A 361 -4.87 -6.31 -1.18
CA MET A 361 -6.19 -6.79 -1.55
C MET A 361 -7.13 -6.77 -0.34
N SER A 362 -8.39 -6.41 -0.59
CA SER A 362 -9.52 -6.71 0.29
C SER A 362 -9.69 -8.22 0.43
N LYS A 363 -10.48 -8.66 1.42
CA LYS A 363 -10.78 -10.09 1.62
C LYS A 363 -11.42 -10.73 0.39
N LYS A 364 -12.32 -9.99 -0.27
CA LYS A 364 -13.02 -10.45 -1.48
C LYS A 364 -12.08 -10.59 -2.65
N GLU A 365 -11.27 -9.56 -2.93
CA GLU A 365 -10.26 -9.60 -3.99
C GLU A 365 -9.26 -10.74 -3.77
N MET A 366 -8.85 -11.00 -2.52
CA MET A 366 -7.96 -12.11 -2.19
C MET A 366 -8.60 -13.48 -2.49
N LEU A 367 -9.89 -13.65 -2.16
CA LEU A 367 -10.64 -14.88 -2.47
C LEU A 367 -10.80 -15.08 -3.98
N GLU A 368 -11.15 -14.03 -4.71
CA GLU A 368 -11.29 -14.05 -6.16
C GLU A 368 -9.94 -14.34 -6.84
N TYR A 369 -8.88 -13.66 -6.41
CA TYR A 369 -7.53 -13.88 -6.91
C TYR A 369 -7.06 -15.32 -6.67
N LEU A 370 -7.16 -15.83 -5.45
CA LEU A 370 -6.72 -17.19 -5.13
C LEU A 370 -7.61 -18.26 -5.74
N SER A 371 -8.91 -17.99 -5.94
CA SER A 371 -9.79 -18.83 -6.73
C SER A 371 -9.34 -18.89 -8.20
N LYS A 372 -9.01 -17.74 -8.83
CA LYS A 372 -8.44 -17.66 -10.19
C LYS A 372 -7.13 -18.46 -10.30
N MET A 373 -6.31 -18.47 -9.24
CA MET A 373 -5.07 -19.25 -9.20
C MET A 373 -5.30 -20.75 -8.98
N GLY A 374 -6.53 -21.19 -8.68
CA GLY A 374 -6.88 -22.60 -8.41
C GLY A 374 -6.75 -23.02 -6.94
N CYS A 375 -6.68 -22.06 -6.01
CA CYS A 375 -6.44 -22.28 -4.58
C CYS A 375 -7.50 -21.61 -3.69
N GLN A 376 -8.79 -21.74 -4.05
CA GLN A 376 -9.88 -21.10 -3.31
C GLN A 376 -9.88 -21.44 -1.81
N SER A 377 -9.72 -22.72 -1.45
CA SER A 377 -9.67 -23.16 -0.04
C SER A 377 -8.54 -22.51 0.74
N VAL A 378 -7.40 -22.28 0.09
CA VAL A 378 -6.27 -21.55 0.68
C VAL A 378 -6.65 -20.09 0.90
N GLY A 379 -7.33 -19.46 -0.06
CA GLY A 379 -7.82 -18.09 0.11
C GLY A 379 -8.76 -17.92 1.30
N GLU A 380 -9.69 -18.85 1.48
CA GLU A 380 -10.59 -18.87 2.64
C GLU A 380 -9.81 -18.98 3.96
N LYS A 381 -8.81 -19.87 4.01
CA LYS A 381 -7.93 -20.06 5.16
C LYS A 381 -7.06 -18.84 5.45
N ILE A 382 -6.46 -18.21 4.43
CA ILE A 382 -5.67 -16.97 4.61
C ILE A 382 -6.56 -15.84 5.12
N VAL A 383 -7.75 -15.65 4.54
CA VAL A 383 -8.69 -14.62 5.01
C VAL A 383 -9.09 -14.87 6.46
N SER A 384 -9.38 -16.10 6.84
CA SER A 384 -9.66 -16.46 8.24
C SER A 384 -8.45 -16.19 9.15
N PHE A 385 -7.26 -16.61 8.74
CA PHE A 385 -6.01 -16.41 9.47
C PHE A 385 -5.71 -14.92 9.74
N LEU A 386 -6.05 -14.05 8.78
CA LEU A 386 -5.92 -12.59 8.91
C LEU A 386 -7.05 -11.94 9.75
N ILE A 387 -8.17 -12.62 9.96
CA ILE A 387 -9.29 -12.19 10.82
C ILE A 387 -9.06 -12.55 12.29
N ASP A 388 -8.21 -13.55 12.55
CA ASP A 388 -7.82 -13.98 13.89
C ASP A 388 -6.47 -13.39 14.37
N PRO A 389 -6.26 -12.06 14.50
CA PRO A 389 -5.11 -11.53 15.23
C PRO A 389 -5.38 -11.44 16.75
N CYS A 390 -6.54 -11.88 17.25
CA CYS A 390 -6.90 -11.76 18.66
C CYS A 390 -6.26 -12.86 19.53
N SER A 391 -4.92 -12.91 19.59
CA SER A 391 -4.16 -13.74 20.53
C SER A 391 -2.66 -13.42 20.55
N ILE A 392 -2.25 -12.16 20.44
CA ILE A 392 -0.91 -11.74 20.90
C ILE A 392 -1.13 -10.58 21.86
N GLY A 393 -0.81 -10.82 23.13
CA GLY A 393 -1.12 -9.95 24.25
C GLY A 393 -0.62 -8.52 24.05
N THR A 394 -1.56 -7.62 23.78
CA THR A 394 -1.63 -6.33 24.45
C THR A 394 -3.07 -6.17 24.88
N HIS A 395 -3.29 -5.91 26.16
CA HIS A 395 -4.61 -5.58 26.69
C HIS A 395 -5.19 -4.42 25.88
N PHE A 396 -6.25 -4.65 25.12
CA PHE A 396 -7.23 -3.64 24.83
C PHE A 396 -8.60 -4.32 24.77
N GLY A 397 -9.53 -3.82 25.59
CA GLY A 397 -10.97 -4.03 25.35
C GLY A 397 -11.35 -3.48 23.98
N GLY A 398 -12.62 -3.46 23.63
CA GLY A 398 -13.07 -2.80 22.39
C GLY A 398 -12.70 -1.31 22.39
N GLU A 399 -11.48 -0.97 22.01
CA GLU A 399 -10.97 0.39 22.07
C GLU A 399 -11.03 1.04 20.70
N ASN A 400 -11.75 2.17 20.67
CA ASN A 400 -11.71 3.17 19.63
C ASN A 400 -10.26 3.53 19.29
N LEU A 401 -9.90 3.55 17.99
CA LEU A 401 -8.56 3.97 17.57
C LEU A 401 -8.34 5.45 17.95
N LYS A 402 -7.34 5.74 18.78
CA LYS A 402 -7.02 7.10 19.23
C LYS A 402 -5.84 7.73 18.46
N LEU A 403 -6.01 8.97 18.01
CA LEU A 403 -4.94 9.83 17.50
C LEU A 403 -4.62 10.94 18.51
N CYS A 404 -3.37 11.05 18.94
CA CYS A 404 -2.91 12.17 19.76
C CYS A 404 -2.40 13.33 18.88
N VAL A 405 -2.87 14.54 19.13
CA VAL A 405 -2.44 15.76 18.43
C VAL A 405 -1.77 16.70 19.43
N VAL A 406 -0.50 17.05 19.16
CA VAL A 406 0.31 17.95 19.99
C VAL A 406 0.65 19.26 19.25
N PRO A 407 0.92 20.38 19.94
CA PRO A 407 1.12 21.67 19.29
C PRO A 407 2.56 21.84 18.77
N CYS A 408 2.71 22.60 17.68
CA CYS A 408 4.00 23.18 17.31
C CYS A 408 4.35 24.34 18.26
N GLY A 409 5.43 24.21 19.03
CA GLY A 409 5.90 25.29 19.92
C GLY A 409 6.43 26.50 19.13
N SER A 410 6.38 27.70 19.72
CA SER A 410 6.99 28.90 19.13
C SER A 410 8.51 28.77 19.07
N ARG A 411 9.13 28.35 20.18
CA ARG A 411 10.57 28.12 20.31
C ARG A 411 10.99 26.85 19.57
N LYS A 412 11.89 26.98 18.61
CA LYS A 412 12.39 25.93 17.73
C LYS A 412 13.90 25.73 17.86
N ILE A 413 14.41 24.61 17.34
CA ILE A 413 15.84 24.25 17.42
C ILE A 413 16.75 25.34 16.84
N TRP A 414 16.32 26.04 15.79
CA TRP A 414 17.09 27.13 15.18
C TRP A 414 17.27 28.36 16.08
N ASP A 415 16.44 28.53 17.11
CA ASP A 415 16.60 29.61 18.10
C ASP A 415 17.81 29.37 19.02
N VAL A 416 18.31 28.14 19.11
CA VAL A 416 19.50 27.76 19.89
C VAL A 416 20.65 27.28 19.02
N ASN A 417 20.36 26.72 17.84
CA ASN A 417 21.33 26.29 16.84
C ASN A 417 20.88 26.72 15.43
N PRO A 418 21.24 27.94 14.99
CA PRO A 418 20.87 28.45 13.66
C PRO A 418 21.29 27.56 12.49
N ASN A 419 22.33 26.73 12.67
CA ASN A 419 22.89 25.85 11.65
C ASN A 419 22.35 24.40 11.70
N ALA A 420 21.24 24.15 12.41
CA ALA A 420 20.68 22.80 12.57
C ALA A 420 20.26 22.12 11.24
N GLY A 421 20.04 22.88 10.17
CA GLY A 421 19.60 22.34 8.86
C GLY A 421 18.21 21.67 8.92
N PRO A 422 17.79 20.98 7.85
CA PRO A 422 16.52 20.24 7.82
C PRO A 422 16.43 19.22 8.97
N THR A 423 15.41 19.36 9.82
CA THR A 423 15.30 18.63 11.08
C THR A 423 13.96 17.90 11.18
N LYS A 424 13.94 16.70 11.78
CA LYS A 424 12.70 15.96 12.05
C LYS A 424 11.73 16.76 12.91
N ALA A 425 10.44 16.71 12.61
CA ALA A 425 9.42 17.51 13.30
C ALA A 425 9.41 17.29 14.82
N ARG A 426 9.68 16.06 15.28
CA ARG A 426 9.81 15.75 16.72
C ARG A 426 10.96 16.53 17.38
N ASP A 427 12.04 16.83 16.68
CA ASP A 427 13.23 17.48 17.23
C ASP A 427 13.20 19.02 17.03
N VAL A 428 12.26 19.52 16.23
CA VAL A 428 12.14 20.94 15.88
C VAL A 428 11.66 21.79 17.05
N TYR A 429 10.61 21.37 17.76
CA TYR A 429 9.93 22.21 18.76
C TYR A 429 10.51 21.98 20.16
N ILE A 430 11.25 22.96 20.69
CA ILE A 430 12.03 22.82 21.93
C ILE A 430 11.45 23.61 23.11
N GLY A 431 10.36 24.37 22.91
CA GLY A 431 9.67 25.09 23.98
C GLY A 431 9.13 24.14 25.06
N ALA A 432 9.18 24.56 26.33
CA ALA A 432 8.87 23.71 27.48
C ALA A 432 7.49 23.02 27.40
N PHE A 433 6.46 23.76 26.96
CA PHE A 433 5.11 23.22 26.81
C PHE A 433 4.99 22.21 25.67
N ALA A 434 5.49 22.55 24.47
CA ALA A 434 5.45 21.65 23.32
C ALA A 434 6.25 20.37 23.57
N LYS A 435 7.42 20.50 24.23
CA LYS A 435 8.23 19.36 24.68
C LYS A 435 7.46 18.46 25.64
N ALA A 436 6.81 19.02 26.66
CA ALA A 436 5.99 18.23 27.60
C ALA A 436 4.80 17.53 26.91
N CYS A 437 4.13 18.19 25.96
CA CYS A 437 3.06 17.58 25.18
C CYS A 437 3.56 16.44 24.29
N ARG A 438 4.72 16.62 23.64
CA ARG A 438 5.37 15.59 22.82
C ARG A 438 5.80 14.38 23.66
N GLU A 439 6.48 14.61 24.78
CA GLU A 439 6.90 13.53 25.69
C GLU A 439 5.71 12.73 26.20
N TYR A 440 4.59 13.39 26.50
CA TYR A 440 3.33 12.73 26.83
C TYR A 440 2.81 11.87 25.67
N ALA A 441 2.78 12.42 24.46
CA ALA A 441 2.34 11.67 23.28
C ALA A 441 3.26 10.49 22.94
N GLU A 442 4.57 10.63 23.08
CA GLU A 442 5.53 9.53 22.86
C GLU A 442 5.37 8.42 23.90
N LYS A 443 4.99 8.77 25.14
CA LYS A 443 4.76 7.80 26.22
C LYS A 443 3.48 7.00 26.03
N PHE A 444 2.38 7.67 25.69
CA PHE A 444 1.03 7.06 25.69
C PHE A 444 0.49 6.75 24.28
N TYR A 445 1.05 7.36 23.24
CA TYR A 445 0.61 7.25 21.85
C TYR A 445 1.78 7.05 20.86
N PRO A 446 2.74 6.13 21.12
CA PRO A 446 4.01 6.05 20.39
C PRO A 446 3.86 5.84 18.88
N ASN A 447 2.76 5.22 18.43
CA ASN A 447 2.48 4.91 17.02
C ASN A 447 1.29 5.69 16.43
N SER A 448 0.73 6.63 17.19
CA SER A 448 -0.50 7.33 16.81
C SER A 448 -0.52 8.78 17.30
N TYR A 449 0.56 9.52 17.05
CA TYR A 449 0.57 10.96 17.27
C TYR A 449 1.08 11.77 16.09
N VAL A 450 0.60 13.01 16.00
CA VAL A 450 1.02 14.01 15.02
C VAL A 450 1.23 15.36 15.69
N ILE A 451 2.13 16.16 15.13
CA ILE A 451 2.36 17.54 15.53
C ILE A 451 1.56 18.44 14.61
N LEU A 452 0.65 19.24 15.17
CA LEU A 452 -0.10 20.23 14.40
C LEU A 452 0.74 21.51 14.27
N SER A 453 1.23 21.78 13.07
CA SER A 453 2.00 22.95 12.67
C SER A 453 1.12 24.00 11.99
N ALA A 454 1.26 25.26 12.38
CA ALA A 454 0.55 26.35 11.70
C ALA A 454 1.03 26.64 10.27
N LYS A 455 2.27 26.27 9.92
CA LYS A 455 2.79 26.37 8.53
C LYS A 455 2.54 25.10 7.73
N TYR A 456 2.87 23.94 8.32
CA TYR A 456 2.92 22.67 7.58
C TYR A 456 1.73 21.74 7.80
N GLY A 457 0.83 22.07 8.74
CA GLY A 457 -0.30 21.24 9.11
C GLY A 457 0.07 20.01 9.93
N PHE A 458 -0.49 18.84 9.62
CA PHE A 458 -0.22 17.62 10.40
C PHE A 458 1.13 17.03 10.01
N LEU A 459 2.11 17.13 10.90
CA LEU A 459 3.43 16.52 10.76
C LEU A 459 3.50 15.20 11.53
N PHE A 460 3.95 14.14 10.86
CA PHE A 460 4.42 12.95 11.57
C PHE A 460 5.76 13.23 12.28
N PRO A 461 6.13 12.46 13.30
CA PRO A 461 7.35 12.70 14.09
C PRO A 461 8.63 12.73 13.24
N ASP A 462 8.67 11.91 12.19
CA ASP A 462 9.80 11.77 11.26
C ASP A 462 9.69 12.65 10.00
N ASP A 463 8.61 13.44 9.84
CA ASP A 463 8.52 14.41 8.75
C ASP A 463 9.63 15.46 8.91
N ILE A 464 10.26 15.85 7.81
CA ILE A 464 11.36 16.82 7.82
C ILE A 464 10.80 18.24 7.72
N VAL A 465 11.14 19.10 8.68
CA VAL A 465 10.94 20.54 8.59
C VAL A 465 12.21 21.16 7.99
N PRO A 466 12.13 21.76 6.79
CA PRO A 466 13.32 22.12 6.02
C PRO A 466 14.08 23.32 6.58
N GLU A 467 13.37 24.26 7.21
CA GLU A 467 13.91 25.58 7.57
C GLU A 467 13.16 26.21 8.76
N PRO A 468 13.76 27.18 9.48
CA PRO A 468 13.06 27.95 10.50
C PRO A 468 11.86 28.71 9.93
N TYR A 469 10.82 28.88 10.75
CA TYR A 469 9.64 29.64 10.36
C TYR A 469 8.91 30.21 11.58
N ASN A 470 8.15 31.27 11.38
CA ASN A 470 7.34 31.91 12.41
C ASN A 470 5.89 32.12 11.91
N VAL A 471 5.10 31.04 11.95
CA VAL A 471 3.67 31.04 11.61
C VAL A 471 2.89 30.53 12.81
N THR A 472 1.75 31.13 13.11
CA THR A 472 0.93 30.80 14.28
C THR A 472 -0.56 30.86 13.97
N PHE A 473 -1.34 29.97 14.59
CA PHE A 473 -2.80 30.00 14.50
C PHE A 473 -3.44 31.17 15.29
N ASN A 474 -2.67 31.87 16.11
CA ASN A 474 -3.16 33.02 16.89
C ASN A 474 -3.14 34.33 16.10
N ASP A 475 -2.41 34.38 14.97
CA ASP A 475 -2.24 35.58 14.16
C ASP A 475 -2.51 35.26 12.69
N PRO A 476 -3.69 35.64 12.16
CA PRO A 476 -4.04 35.43 10.76
C PRO A 476 -3.07 36.08 9.77
N SER A 477 -2.36 37.15 10.14
CA SER A 477 -1.40 37.82 9.27
C SER A 477 -0.18 36.96 8.93
N THR A 478 0.09 35.93 9.75
CA THR A 478 1.14 34.95 9.49
C THR A 478 0.74 33.89 8.44
N ASN A 479 -0.47 33.99 7.89
CA ASN A 479 -1.04 33.08 6.89
C ASN A 479 -0.98 31.59 7.29
N PRO A 480 -1.58 31.21 8.44
CA PRO A 480 -1.60 29.83 8.87
C PRO A 480 -2.41 28.95 7.92
N ILE A 481 -2.02 27.66 7.83
CA ILE A 481 -2.72 26.65 7.05
C ILE A 481 -4.21 26.60 7.42
N SER A 482 -5.06 26.58 6.38
CA SER A 482 -6.52 26.62 6.57
C SER A 482 -7.07 25.30 7.12
N VAL A 483 -8.24 25.35 7.75
CA VAL A 483 -8.95 24.13 8.21
C VAL A 483 -9.26 23.19 7.04
N GLU A 484 -9.53 23.74 5.86
CA GLU A 484 -9.84 22.93 4.67
C GLU A 484 -8.61 22.16 4.19
N GLU A 485 -7.45 22.83 4.14
CA GLU A 485 -6.18 22.19 3.79
C GLU A 485 -5.77 21.17 4.86
N LEU A 486 -5.99 21.47 6.14
CA LEU A 486 -5.79 20.50 7.23
C LEU A 486 -6.67 19.27 7.09
N ARG A 487 -7.93 19.41 6.64
CA ARG A 487 -8.84 18.28 6.42
C ARG A 487 -8.37 17.41 5.27
N LYS A 488 -7.98 18.02 4.15
CA LYS A 488 -7.37 17.33 3.02
C LYS A 488 -6.12 16.56 3.45
N GLN A 489 -5.21 17.21 4.20
CA GLN A 489 -4.05 16.53 4.77
C GLN A 489 -4.43 15.36 5.69
N ALA A 490 -5.46 15.51 6.52
CA ALA A 490 -5.92 14.44 7.39
C ALA A 490 -6.48 13.23 6.60
N GLU A 491 -7.12 13.44 5.46
CA GLU A 491 -7.56 12.38 4.56
C GLU A 491 -6.38 11.70 3.85
N GLU A 492 -5.49 12.48 3.24
CA GLU A 492 -4.30 12.00 2.53
C GLU A 492 -3.35 11.21 3.42
N LYS A 493 -3.13 11.69 4.65
CA LYS A 493 -2.28 11.05 5.66
C LYS A 493 -2.98 9.91 6.39
N GLY A 494 -4.25 9.60 6.04
CA GLY A 494 -5.01 8.52 6.66
C GLY A 494 -5.30 8.74 8.14
N LEU A 495 -5.39 9.99 8.60
CA LEU A 495 -5.75 10.37 9.97
C LEU A 495 -7.26 10.22 10.22
N MET A 496 -8.09 10.14 9.17
CA MET A 496 -9.54 9.95 9.29
C MET A 496 -9.94 8.54 9.75
N LYS A 497 -9.00 7.59 9.81
CA LYS A 497 -9.22 6.23 10.31
C LYS A 497 -9.39 6.15 11.83
N TYR A 498 -8.92 7.15 12.59
CA TYR A 498 -9.02 7.16 14.05
C TYR A 498 -10.43 7.58 14.49
N ASP A 499 -10.97 6.91 15.50
CA ASP A 499 -12.33 7.11 16.02
C ASP A 499 -12.38 8.26 17.05
N GLU A 500 -11.30 8.41 17.82
CA GLU A 500 -11.13 9.45 18.83
C GLU A 500 -9.85 10.24 18.60
N ILE A 501 -9.93 11.56 18.76
CA ILE A 501 -8.81 12.48 18.61
C ILE A 501 -8.54 13.13 19.97
N VAL A 502 -7.39 12.81 20.56
CA VAL A 502 -6.96 13.35 21.85
C VAL A 502 -6.03 14.52 21.61
N VAL A 503 -6.40 15.70 22.08
CA VAL A 503 -5.64 16.93 21.82
C VAL A 503 -4.94 17.37 23.10
N ILE A 504 -3.63 17.19 23.13
CA ILE A 504 -2.74 17.62 24.20
C ILE A 504 -2.15 18.96 23.80
N ALA A 505 -2.99 19.99 23.77
CA ALA A 505 -2.63 21.33 23.33
C ALA A 505 -3.52 22.41 23.97
N GLY A 506 -3.20 23.68 23.73
CA GLY A 506 -4.03 24.81 24.13
C GLY A 506 -5.35 24.89 23.33
N SER A 507 -6.27 25.74 23.82
CA SER A 507 -7.65 25.88 23.31
C SER A 507 -7.75 26.21 21.83
N ASN A 508 -6.85 27.03 21.27
CA ASN A 508 -6.89 27.38 19.86
C ASN A 508 -6.61 26.16 18.96
N TYR A 509 -5.58 25.37 19.30
CA TYR A 509 -5.27 24.11 18.59
C TYR A 509 -6.42 23.12 18.70
N ALA A 510 -7.00 22.96 19.90
CA ALA A 510 -8.18 22.12 20.10
C ALA A 510 -9.36 22.52 19.22
N ASN A 511 -9.63 23.82 19.09
CA ASN A 511 -10.72 24.31 18.24
C ASN A 511 -10.49 24.02 16.77
N ILE A 512 -9.24 24.13 16.29
CA ILE A 512 -8.88 23.78 14.91
C ILE A 512 -9.10 22.27 14.67
N VAL A 513 -8.58 21.43 15.56
CA VAL A 513 -8.75 19.97 15.46
C VAL A 513 -10.23 19.56 15.44
N ARG A 514 -11.07 20.18 16.27
CA ARG A 514 -12.53 19.95 16.24
C ARG A 514 -13.18 20.28 14.89
N LYS A 515 -12.72 21.34 14.22
CA LYS A 515 -13.22 21.74 12.90
C LYS A 515 -12.72 20.81 11.79
N VAL A 516 -11.49 20.31 11.91
CA VAL A 516 -10.91 19.34 10.97
C VAL A 516 -11.63 18.00 11.07
N PHE A 517 -11.70 17.41 12.26
CA PHE A 517 -12.28 16.10 12.52
C PHE A 517 -13.76 16.17 12.92
N LYS A 518 -14.53 17.01 12.21
CA LYS A 518 -15.96 17.18 12.49
C LYS A 518 -16.69 15.83 12.41
N GLY A 519 -17.43 15.48 13.47
CA GLY A 519 -18.14 14.20 13.58
C GLY A 519 -17.35 13.06 14.21
N LYS A 520 -16.07 13.28 14.59
CA LYS A 520 -15.28 12.38 15.43
C LYS A 520 -15.38 12.80 16.90
N ARG A 521 -15.06 11.88 17.81
CA ARG A 521 -14.91 12.19 19.23
C ARG A 521 -13.60 12.97 19.42
N VAL A 522 -13.65 14.17 20.00
CA VAL A 522 -12.44 14.98 20.26
C VAL A 522 -12.34 15.27 21.76
N THR A 523 -11.29 14.74 22.39
CA THR A 523 -11.03 14.86 23.82
C THR A 523 -9.90 15.87 24.04
N THR A 524 -10.05 16.75 25.03
CA THR A 524 -9.06 17.81 25.33
C THR A 524 -8.69 17.77 26.81
N PRO A 525 -7.81 16.84 27.25
CA PRO A 525 -7.53 16.60 28.68
C PRO A 525 -6.96 17.82 29.41
N LEU A 526 -6.32 18.75 28.69
CA LEU A 526 -5.75 19.97 29.27
C LEU A 526 -6.78 21.11 29.42
N SER A 527 -7.99 20.95 28.92
CA SER A 527 -9.02 21.99 28.98
C SER A 527 -9.45 22.25 30.41
N GLY A 528 -9.42 23.51 30.84
CA GLY A 528 -9.85 23.91 32.19
C GLY A 528 -8.77 23.83 33.29
N LEU A 529 -7.55 23.37 32.98
CA LEU A 529 -6.47 23.23 33.97
C LEU A 529 -5.71 24.53 34.31
N GLY A 530 -6.16 25.68 33.82
CA GLY A 530 -5.52 26.99 34.07
C GLY A 530 -4.36 27.31 33.12
N GLY A 531 -3.32 27.99 33.61
CA GLY A 531 -2.20 28.46 32.80
C GLY A 531 -1.24 27.36 32.31
N ILE A 532 -0.35 27.71 31.36
CA ILE A 532 0.62 26.77 30.75
C ILE A 532 1.48 26.05 31.81
N GLY A 533 1.86 26.73 32.89
CA GLY A 533 2.63 26.12 33.98
C GLY A 533 1.91 24.96 34.65
N HIS A 534 0.60 25.09 34.90
CA HIS A 534 -0.21 24.01 35.46
C HIS A 534 -0.33 22.84 34.48
N MET A 535 -0.58 23.12 33.19
CA MET A 535 -0.63 22.07 32.16
C MET A 535 0.68 21.28 32.07
N ILE A 536 1.84 21.95 32.11
CA ILE A 536 3.15 21.27 32.11
C ILE A 536 3.31 20.38 33.34
N SER A 537 2.93 20.89 34.52
CA SER A 537 3.01 20.11 35.77
C SER A 537 2.14 18.85 35.71
N THR A 538 0.89 18.98 35.22
CA THR A 538 -0.04 17.87 35.05
C THR A 538 0.49 16.83 34.06
N LEU A 539 1.04 17.26 32.91
CA LEU A 539 1.65 16.35 31.93
C LEU A 539 2.84 15.60 32.51
N LYS A 540 3.75 16.30 33.21
CA LYS A 540 4.91 15.69 33.85
C LYS A 540 4.51 14.66 34.89
N ARG A 541 3.50 14.97 35.71
CA ARG A 541 2.95 14.04 36.70
C ARG A 541 2.37 12.79 36.04
N ALA A 542 1.58 12.96 34.99
CA ALA A 542 1.02 11.84 34.23
C ALA A 542 2.13 10.93 33.64
N ILE A 543 3.16 11.54 33.06
CA ILE A 543 4.33 10.81 32.52
C ILE A 543 5.07 10.05 33.64
N SER A 544 5.31 10.69 34.79
CA SER A 544 6.02 10.04 35.91
C SER A 544 5.22 8.92 36.55
N GLU A 545 3.90 9.06 36.64
CA GLU A 545 3.00 8.06 37.21
C GLU A 545 2.59 6.98 36.21
N GLY A 546 2.90 7.14 34.93
CA GLY A 546 2.54 6.20 33.87
C GLY A 546 1.04 6.09 33.62
N ARG A 547 0.26 7.13 33.94
CA ARG A 547 -1.21 7.16 33.77
C ARG A 547 -1.63 8.22 32.75
N GLU A 548 -2.45 7.83 31.77
CA GLU A 548 -3.08 8.75 30.82
C GLU A 548 -3.97 9.76 31.56
N LEU A 549 -4.20 10.92 30.94
CA LEU A 549 -4.99 12.03 31.52
C LEU A 549 -6.47 11.89 31.18
#